data_AF-A0A8I1ADX2-F1
#
_entry.id   AF-A0A8I1ADX2-F1
#
_cell.length_a   1.000
_cell.length_b   1.000
_cell.length_c   1.000
_cell.angle_alpha   90.00
_cell.angle_beta   90.00
_cell.angle_gamma   90.00
#
_symmetry.space_group_name_H-M   'P 1'
#
loop_
_entity.id
_entity.type
_entity.pdbx_description
1 polymer ?
#
loop_
_entity_poly.entity_id
_entity_poly.type
_entity_poly.pdbx_seq_one_letter_code
_entity_poly.pdbx_strand_id
1 'polypeptide(L)'
;MNKIKNLLFLSLALALCLIGAPVAAKAAGNQSGVLACTFQGTWLEDANCTSNRSTVYTVGNGELRTGYYNGVQYGWGRLEAGDYELLHFQVDLDGDRVPDEFQATSGAGNFTWAYPASASSDRAFRVCVYDEDYQLETRCTPWW
;
A
#
# COMPACT_ATOMS: atom_id res chain seq x y z
N MET A 1 31.93 -56.52 11.25
CA MET A 1 32.44 -55.25 11.81
C MET A 1 31.33 -54.59 12.61
N ASN A 2 31.56 -54.48 13.91
CA ASN A 2 30.63 -53.94 14.90
C ASN A 2 30.51 -52.41 14.80
N LYS A 3 29.30 -51.87 14.98
CA LYS A 3 28.98 -50.85 16.01
C LYS A 3 27.49 -50.46 15.94
N ILE A 4 26.72 -51.09 16.83
CA ILE A 4 25.49 -50.54 17.41
C ILE A 4 25.91 -49.51 18.46
N LYS A 5 25.33 -48.30 18.46
CA LYS A 5 25.33 -47.40 19.63
C LYS A 5 24.03 -46.61 19.72
N ASN A 6 23.31 -46.89 20.82
CA ASN A 6 22.52 -45.99 21.68
C ASN A 6 21.28 -45.33 21.04
N LEU A 7 20.06 -45.85 21.25
CA LEU A 7 19.24 -45.72 22.48
C LEU A 7 19.30 -44.33 23.13
N LEU A 8 18.24 -43.55 22.90
CA LEU A 8 17.72 -42.58 23.85
C LEU A 8 16.19 -42.71 23.82
N PHE A 9 15.67 -43.46 24.79
CA PHE A 9 14.29 -43.36 25.24
C PHE A 9 14.21 -42.13 26.14
N LEU A 10 13.28 -41.21 25.85
CA LEU A 10 12.74 -40.33 26.89
C LEU A 10 11.24 -40.19 26.68
N SER A 11 10.52 -40.68 27.67
CA SER A 11 9.07 -40.74 27.77
C SER A 11 8.52 -39.51 28.53
N LEU A 12 7.31 -39.10 28.13
CA LEU A 12 6.20 -38.61 28.96
C LEU A 12 6.30 -37.22 29.64
N ALA A 13 5.42 -36.29 29.19
CA ALA A 13 4.63 -35.37 30.04
C ALA A 13 3.55 -34.72 29.15
N LEU A 14 2.30 -35.20 29.20
CA LEU A 14 1.16 -34.68 29.97
C LEU A 14 0.69 -33.27 29.57
N ALA A 15 -0.56 -33.22 29.10
CA ALA A 15 -1.29 -32.08 28.58
C ALA A 15 -1.59 -30.99 29.61
N LEU A 16 -1.69 -29.75 29.13
CA LEU A 16 -2.59 -28.73 29.70
C LEU A 16 -3.20 -27.90 28.56
N CYS A 17 -4.43 -28.24 28.16
CA CYS A 17 -5.29 -27.33 27.41
C CYS A 17 -5.64 -26.15 28.31
N LEU A 18 -5.00 -25.00 28.10
CA LEU A 18 -5.54 -23.72 28.56
C LEU A 18 -6.42 -23.16 27.45
N ILE A 19 -7.72 -23.41 27.60
CA ILE A 19 -8.79 -22.74 26.87
C ILE A 19 -8.83 -21.31 27.39
N GLY A 20 -7.96 -20.46 26.85
CA GLY A 20 -8.06 -19.01 27.02
C GLY A 20 -9.02 -18.47 25.97
N ALA A 21 -10.31 -18.37 26.29
CA ALA A 21 -11.22 -17.57 25.49
C ALA A 21 -10.69 -16.12 25.48
N PRO A 22 -10.47 -15.47 24.33
CA PRO A 22 -10.18 -14.04 24.33
C PRO A 22 -11.41 -13.32 24.88
N VAL A 23 -11.27 -12.71 26.05
CA VAL A 23 -12.23 -11.75 26.58
C VAL A 23 -12.22 -10.58 25.60
N ALA A 24 -13.23 -10.51 24.74
CA ALA A 24 -13.46 -9.34 23.89
C ALA A 24 -13.88 -8.18 24.79
N ALA A 25 -12.90 -7.41 25.26
CA ALA A 25 -13.15 -6.12 25.87
C ALA A 25 -13.72 -5.20 24.78
N LYS A 26 -15.04 -4.94 24.81
CA LYS A 26 -15.63 -3.82 24.08
C LYS A 26 -15.16 -2.54 24.75
N ALA A 27 -14.06 -1.97 24.25
CA ALA A 27 -13.74 -0.58 24.52
C ALA A 27 -14.76 0.30 23.78
N ALA A 28 -15.77 0.77 24.51
CA ALA A 28 -16.61 1.87 24.07
C ALA A 28 -15.79 3.16 24.20
N GLY A 29 -15.00 3.46 23.17
CA GLY A 29 -14.32 4.74 23.03
C GLY A 29 -15.21 5.72 22.29
N ASN A 30 -15.61 6.79 22.96
CA ASN A 30 -16.13 8.02 22.35
C ASN A 30 -15.15 8.50 21.26
N GLN A 31 -15.45 8.24 19.99
CA GLN A 31 -14.77 8.88 18.86
C GLN A 31 -15.61 10.09 18.47
N SER A 32 -15.27 11.22 19.11
CA SER A 32 -15.71 12.54 18.68
C SER A 32 -15.09 12.84 17.31
N GLY A 33 -15.87 12.62 16.24
CA GLY A 33 -15.79 13.38 14.99
C GLY A 33 -14.50 13.33 14.15
N VAL A 34 -13.84 12.17 14.02
CA VAL A 34 -12.94 11.96 12.87
C VAL A 34 -13.84 11.69 11.67
N LEU A 35 -13.83 12.56 10.65
CA LEU A 35 -14.46 12.23 9.38
C LEU A 35 -13.83 10.92 8.90
N ALA A 36 -14.62 9.84 8.87
CA ALA A 36 -14.16 8.56 8.39
C ALA A 36 -13.75 8.72 6.93
N CYS A 37 -12.53 8.26 6.61
CA CYS A 37 -12.04 8.27 5.25
C CYS A 37 -12.97 7.48 4.34
N THR A 38 -13.27 8.04 3.18
CA THR A 38 -14.20 7.46 2.21
C THR A 38 -13.47 6.56 1.22
N PHE A 39 -14.23 5.60 0.69
CA PHE A 39 -13.75 4.64 -0.29
C PHE A 39 -14.69 4.60 -1.48
N GLN A 40 -14.11 4.57 -2.68
CA GLN A 40 -14.81 4.19 -3.89
C GLN A 40 -14.27 2.85 -4.39
N GLY A 41 -15.00 1.77 -4.08
CA GLY A 41 -14.51 0.43 -4.29
C GLY A 41 -13.26 0.16 -3.45
N THR A 42 -12.16 -0.20 -4.09
CA THR A 42 -10.87 -0.48 -3.43
C THR A 42 -10.04 0.78 -3.16
N TRP A 43 -10.42 1.92 -3.77
CA TRP A 43 -9.69 3.18 -3.66
C TRP A 43 -10.03 3.93 -2.37
N LEU A 44 -9.01 4.41 -1.67
CA LEU A 44 -9.12 5.39 -0.59
C LEU A 44 -9.10 6.80 -1.19
N GLU A 45 -10.21 7.53 -1.07
CA GLU A 45 -10.43 8.79 -1.80
C GLU A 45 -9.54 9.95 -1.34
N ASP A 46 -9.04 9.91 -0.10
CA ASP A 46 -8.11 10.91 0.42
C ASP A 46 -6.84 10.24 0.94
N ALA A 47 -5.74 10.38 0.19
CA ALA A 47 -4.45 9.86 0.61
C ALA A 47 -3.92 10.48 1.91
N ASN A 48 -4.41 11.67 2.32
CA ASN A 48 -4.05 12.28 3.61
C ASN A 48 -4.64 11.53 4.81
N CYS A 49 -5.53 10.57 4.59
CA CYS A 49 -5.94 9.62 5.61
C CYS A 49 -4.84 8.66 6.04
N THR A 50 -3.82 8.47 5.20
CA THR A 50 -2.70 7.58 5.52
C THR A 50 -1.73 8.23 6.51
N SER A 51 -1.11 7.42 7.36
CA SER A 51 -0.03 7.79 8.28
C SER A 51 1.33 7.28 7.77
N ASN A 52 2.44 7.68 8.38
CA ASN A 52 3.81 7.26 8.01
C ASN A 52 4.12 7.46 6.51
N ARG A 53 3.71 8.61 5.98
CA ARG A 53 3.79 8.90 4.56
C ARG A 53 5.23 9.13 4.11
N SER A 54 5.66 8.46 3.05
CA SER A 54 6.99 8.59 2.47
C SER A 54 6.93 8.68 0.95
N THR A 55 7.93 9.32 0.35
CA THR A 55 8.16 9.29 -1.09
C THR A 55 9.06 8.08 -1.40
N VAL A 56 8.63 7.25 -2.36
CA VAL A 56 9.36 6.05 -2.80
C VAL A 56 10.16 6.36 -4.06
N TYR A 57 9.53 6.99 -5.04
CA TYR A 57 10.16 7.42 -6.29
C TYR A 57 9.73 8.84 -6.65
N THR A 58 10.57 9.51 -7.42
CA THR A 58 10.29 10.81 -8.02
C THR A 58 10.51 10.75 -9.53
N VAL A 59 9.70 11.49 -10.29
CA VAL A 59 9.85 11.63 -11.74
C VAL A 59 9.28 12.99 -12.18
N GLY A 60 10.12 13.85 -12.76
CA GLY A 60 9.71 15.25 -12.97
C GLY A 60 9.28 15.89 -11.65
N ASN A 61 8.09 16.51 -11.62
CA ASN A 61 7.48 17.01 -10.38
C ASN A 61 6.55 16.00 -9.69
N GLY A 62 6.46 14.77 -10.21
CA GLY A 62 5.62 13.71 -9.66
C GLY A 62 6.35 12.85 -8.63
N GLU A 63 5.62 12.42 -7.61
CA GLU A 63 6.07 11.49 -6.57
C GLU A 63 5.17 10.26 -6.55
N LEU A 64 5.77 9.07 -6.52
CA LEU A 64 5.11 7.88 -6.00
C LEU A 64 5.30 7.85 -4.50
N ARG A 65 4.20 7.87 -3.75
CA ARG A 65 4.21 7.89 -2.29
C ARG A 65 3.54 6.66 -1.71
N THR A 66 3.92 6.33 -0.48
CA THR A 66 3.27 5.28 0.30
C THR A 66 2.97 5.74 1.72
N GLY A 67 2.08 5.02 2.40
CA GLY A 67 1.63 5.31 3.76
C GLY A 67 0.67 4.22 4.24
N TYR A 68 0.17 4.34 5.46
CA TYR A 68 -0.65 3.30 6.10
C TYR A 68 -2.00 3.83 6.55
N TYR A 69 -3.06 3.13 6.21
CA TYR A 69 -4.40 3.36 6.74
C TYR A 69 -4.94 2.05 7.36
N ASN A 70 -5.32 2.10 8.64
CA ASN A 70 -5.80 0.94 9.40
C ASN A 70 -4.88 -0.31 9.30
N GLY A 71 -3.57 -0.12 9.29
CA GLY A 71 -2.57 -1.19 9.21
C GLY A 71 -2.30 -1.74 7.80
N VAL A 72 -3.02 -1.27 6.78
CA VAL A 72 -2.77 -1.62 5.38
C VAL A 72 -1.92 -0.54 4.72
N GLN A 73 -0.88 -0.94 3.98
CA GLN A 73 -0.07 0.00 3.20
C GLN A 73 -0.81 0.39 1.92
N TYR A 74 -0.76 1.65 1.54
CA TYR A 74 -1.33 2.20 0.31
C TYR A 74 -0.25 2.92 -0.48
N GLY A 75 -0.42 2.95 -1.80
CA GLY A 75 0.35 3.80 -2.73
C GLY A 75 -0.54 4.85 -3.39
N TRP A 76 0.02 6.03 -3.68
CA TRP A 76 -0.65 7.08 -4.45
C TRP A 76 0.38 7.98 -5.14
N GLY A 77 -0.09 8.80 -6.09
CA GLY A 77 0.71 9.83 -6.73
C GLY A 77 0.50 11.21 -6.11
N ARG A 78 1.56 12.01 -6.02
CA ARG A 78 1.49 13.45 -5.66
C ARG A 78 2.25 14.27 -6.68
N LEU A 79 1.67 15.40 -7.08
CA LEU A 79 2.33 16.38 -7.92
C LEU A 79 2.88 17.50 -7.01
N GLU A 80 4.19 17.65 -6.90
CA GLU A 80 4.80 18.66 -6.01
C GLU A 80 4.65 20.07 -6.58
N ALA A 81 4.80 20.21 -7.90
CA ALA A 81 4.84 21.47 -8.63
C ALA A 81 4.35 21.26 -10.07
N GLY A 82 4.11 22.35 -10.79
CA GLY A 82 3.60 22.31 -12.18
C GLY A 82 2.09 22.49 -12.22
N ASP A 83 1.64 23.66 -12.66
CA ASP A 83 0.22 24.00 -12.72
C ASP A 83 -0.50 23.33 -13.91
N TYR A 84 0.25 22.90 -14.92
CA TYR A 84 -0.26 22.33 -16.17
C TYR A 84 0.19 20.89 -16.42
N GLU A 85 0.81 20.25 -15.43
CA GLU A 85 1.20 18.84 -15.53
C GLU A 85 0.06 17.93 -15.08
N LEU A 86 -0.09 16.79 -15.75
CA LEU A 86 -0.98 15.72 -15.32
C LEU A 86 -0.15 14.56 -14.79
N LEU A 87 -0.50 14.09 -13.59
CA LEU A 87 0.07 12.90 -12.99
C LEU A 87 -0.93 11.75 -13.09
N HIS A 88 -0.49 10.62 -13.66
CA HIS A 88 -1.20 9.35 -13.58
C HIS A 88 -0.54 8.45 -12.54
N PHE A 89 -1.31 8.02 -11.56
CA PHE A 89 -0.97 6.89 -10.69
C PHE A 89 -1.54 5.63 -11.32
N GLN A 90 -0.67 4.70 -11.70
CA GLN A 90 -1.00 3.48 -12.42
C GLN A 90 -0.82 2.26 -11.51
N VAL A 91 -1.76 1.33 -11.62
CA VAL A 91 -1.81 0.11 -10.82
C VAL A 91 -1.84 -1.09 -11.77
N ASP A 92 -0.86 -1.96 -11.61
CA ASP A 92 -0.83 -3.31 -12.17
C ASP A 92 -1.37 -4.27 -11.10
N LEU A 93 -2.28 -5.17 -11.49
CA LEU A 93 -2.93 -6.14 -10.62
C LEU A 93 -2.61 -7.59 -10.99
N ASP A 94 -2.01 -7.84 -12.15
CA ASP A 94 -1.79 -9.18 -12.69
C ASP A 94 -0.32 -9.55 -12.94
N GLY A 95 0.59 -8.58 -12.77
CA GLY A 95 2.03 -8.77 -12.83
C GLY A 95 2.66 -8.55 -14.20
N ASP A 96 1.89 -8.17 -15.22
CA ASP A 96 2.39 -7.96 -16.59
C ASP A 96 3.08 -6.60 -16.79
N ARG A 97 3.02 -5.72 -15.78
CA ARG A 97 3.61 -4.37 -15.76
C ARG A 97 2.98 -3.43 -16.80
N VAL A 98 1.70 -3.65 -17.06
CA VAL A 98 0.75 -2.80 -17.79
C VAL A 98 -0.34 -2.33 -16.80
N PRO A 99 -0.84 -1.08 -16.91
CA PRO A 99 -1.86 -0.60 -15.98
C PRO A 99 -3.23 -1.28 -16.22
N ASP A 100 -3.79 -1.88 -15.16
CA ASP A 100 -5.17 -2.35 -15.10
C ASP A 100 -6.12 -1.28 -14.57
N GLU A 101 -5.65 -0.52 -13.57
CA GLU A 101 -6.36 0.60 -12.99
C GLU A 101 -5.48 1.85 -12.97
N PHE A 102 -6.11 3.02 -12.95
CA PHE A 102 -5.39 4.27 -12.77
C PHE A 102 -6.23 5.35 -12.10
N GLN A 103 -5.54 6.33 -11.52
CA GLN A 103 -6.09 7.59 -11.07
C GLN A 103 -5.24 8.73 -11.62
N ALA A 104 -5.85 9.90 -11.78
CA ALA A 104 -5.17 11.07 -12.31
C ALA A 104 -5.42 12.30 -11.45
N THR A 105 -4.44 13.19 -11.41
CA THR A 105 -4.55 14.49 -10.75
C THR A 105 -3.70 15.52 -11.46
N SER A 106 -4.07 16.79 -11.35
CA SER A 106 -3.38 17.93 -11.96
C SER A 106 -3.29 19.07 -10.98
N GLY A 107 -2.33 19.97 -11.18
CA GLY A 107 -2.13 21.14 -10.33
C GLY A 107 -1.24 20.86 -9.12
N ALA A 108 -0.36 21.82 -8.81
CA ALA A 108 0.65 21.68 -7.78
C ALA A 108 0.04 21.39 -6.40
N GLY A 109 0.64 20.45 -5.69
CA GLY A 109 0.25 20.02 -4.35
C GLY A 109 -0.88 18.98 -4.31
N ASN A 110 -1.56 18.74 -5.44
CA ASN A 110 -2.61 17.74 -5.51
C ASN A 110 -2.05 16.31 -5.54
N PHE A 111 -2.91 15.37 -5.17
CA PHE A 111 -2.60 13.94 -5.09
C PHE A 111 -3.76 13.11 -5.63
N THR A 112 -3.46 11.90 -6.05
CA THR A 112 -4.47 10.93 -6.48
C THR A 112 -5.11 10.25 -5.27
N TRP A 113 -6.21 9.53 -5.50
CA TRP A 113 -6.66 8.53 -4.54
C TRP A 113 -5.59 7.45 -4.35
N ALA A 114 -5.66 6.76 -3.21
CA ALA A 114 -4.68 5.75 -2.84
C ALA A 114 -5.22 4.33 -3.06
N TYR A 115 -4.36 3.42 -3.54
CA TYR A 115 -4.70 2.01 -3.73
C TYR A 115 -3.94 1.14 -2.71
N PRO A 116 -4.59 0.11 -2.12
CA PRO A 116 -3.92 -0.76 -1.16
C PRO A 116 -2.83 -1.57 -1.83
N ALA A 117 -1.63 -1.56 -1.26
CA ALA A 117 -0.53 -2.43 -1.66
C ALA A 117 -0.84 -3.91 -1.34
N SER A 118 -0.03 -4.81 -1.90
CA SER A 118 -0.08 -6.24 -1.62
C SER A 118 1.34 -6.77 -1.42
N ALA A 119 1.45 -7.91 -0.74
CA ALA A 119 2.71 -8.65 -0.70
C ALA A 119 2.93 -9.51 -1.96
N SER A 120 1.89 -9.71 -2.80
CA SER A 120 2.07 -10.35 -4.10
C SER A 120 2.82 -9.42 -5.04
N SER A 121 3.78 -9.99 -5.78
CA SER A 121 4.48 -9.28 -6.86
C SER A 121 3.56 -8.88 -8.02
N ASP A 122 2.37 -9.46 -8.11
CA ASP A 122 1.41 -9.15 -9.17
C ASP A 122 0.87 -7.72 -9.00
N ARG A 123 0.77 -7.23 -7.76
CA ARG A 123 0.38 -5.84 -7.51
C ARG A 123 1.60 -4.94 -7.51
N ALA A 124 1.66 -4.00 -8.45
CA ALA A 124 2.72 -3.01 -8.50
C ALA A 124 2.19 -1.62 -8.86
N PHE A 125 2.91 -0.58 -8.45
CA PHE A 125 2.51 0.80 -8.66
C PHE A 125 3.57 1.61 -9.40
N ARG A 126 3.15 2.55 -10.25
CA ARG A 126 4.04 3.59 -10.76
C ARG A 126 3.31 4.91 -10.93
N VAL A 127 4.06 6.00 -11.02
CA VAL A 127 3.52 7.29 -11.45
C VAL A 127 4.14 7.70 -12.77
N CYS A 128 3.34 8.34 -13.62
CA CYS A 128 3.79 8.92 -14.87
C CYS A 128 3.33 10.37 -14.94
N VAL A 129 4.25 11.27 -15.27
CA VAL A 129 3.96 12.69 -15.46
C VAL A 129 3.89 12.99 -16.95
N TYR A 130 2.85 13.71 -17.35
CA TYR A 130 2.60 14.21 -18.70
C TYR A 130 2.66 15.73 -18.69
N ASP A 131 3.17 16.31 -19.76
CA ASP A 131 3.17 17.75 -19.99
C ASP A 131 1.78 18.27 -20.38
N GLU A 132 1.68 19.60 -20.48
CA GLU A 132 0.43 20.34 -20.73
C GLU A 132 -0.27 19.97 -22.04
N ASP A 133 0.50 19.51 -23.03
CA ASP A 133 0.00 19.10 -24.34
C ASP A 133 -0.40 17.62 -24.38
N TYR A 134 -0.09 16.82 -23.34
CA TYR A 134 -0.29 15.38 -23.28
C TYR A 134 0.39 14.59 -24.41
N GLN A 135 1.25 15.23 -25.19
CA GLN A 135 1.68 14.68 -26.47
C GLN A 135 3.01 13.92 -26.38
N LEU A 136 3.98 14.33 -25.55
CA LEU A 136 5.37 14.03 -25.93
C LEU A 136 6.38 13.58 -24.86
N GLU A 137 6.05 13.47 -23.57
CA GLU A 137 6.96 12.75 -22.67
C GLU A 137 6.25 12.10 -21.50
N THR A 138 6.01 10.80 -21.59
CA THR A 138 5.65 10.00 -20.42
C THR A 138 6.93 9.72 -19.63
N ARG A 139 7.19 10.54 -18.60
CA ARG A 139 8.24 10.23 -17.63
C ARG A 139 7.60 9.41 -16.51
N CYS A 140 7.81 8.09 -16.55
CA CYS A 140 7.33 7.18 -15.51
C CYS A 140 8.44 6.80 -14.51
N THR A 141 8.04 6.57 -13.27
CA THR A 141 8.88 5.80 -12.33
C THR A 141 8.97 4.33 -12.76
N PRO A 142 9.96 3.58 -12.26
CA PRO A 142 9.86 2.13 -12.21
C PRO A 142 8.58 1.69 -11.48
N TRP A 143 8.18 0.44 -11.72
CA TRP A 143 7.13 -0.21 -10.94
C TRP A 143 7.68 -0.57 -9.54
N TRP A 144 7.02 -0.06 -8.50
CA TRP A 144 7.26 -0.37 -7.08
C TRP A 144 6.45 -1.58 -6.65
#